data_AF-A0A258CDC4-F1
#
_entry.id   AF-A0A258CDC4-F1
#
_cell.length_a   1.000
_cell.length_b   1.000
_cell.length_c   1.000
_cell.angle_alpha   90.00
_cell.angle_beta   90.00
_cell.angle_gamma   90.00
#
_symmetry.space_group_name_H-M   'P 1'
#
loop_
_entity.id
_entity.type
_entity.pdbx_description
1 polymer ?
#
loop_
_entity_poly.entity_id
_entity_poly.type
_entity_poly.pdbx_seq_one_letter_code
_entity_poly.pdbx_strand_id
1 'polypeptide(L)' 'TRDNKLAFAEIGKIQLQDFRAYVAVSRNAYKAALQQLNHSKMKGRSFRAWLLTVV' A
#
# COMPACT_ATOMS: atom_id res chain seq x y z
N THR A 1 2.67 1.89 -11.36
CA THR A 1 2.15 2.93 -10.43
C THR A 1 2.77 4.28 -10.74
N ARG A 2 2.41 5.37 -10.04
CA ARG A 2 2.82 6.77 -10.32
C ARG A 2 4.31 6.95 -10.68
N ASP A 3 5.20 6.16 -10.05
CA ASP A 3 6.65 6.24 -10.24
C ASP A 3 7.27 4.91 -10.70
N ASN A 4 6.47 3.97 -11.24
CA ASN A 4 6.85 2.60 -11.62
C ASN A 4 7.54 1.74 -10.53
N LYS A 5 7.57 2.20 -9.28
CA LYS A 5 8.18 1.49 -8.13
C LYS A 5 7.44 0.25 -7.63
N LEU A 6 6.20 0.06 -8.10
CA LEU A 6 5.37 -1.10 -7.76
C LEU A 6 4.75 -1.62 -9.04
N ALA A 7 5.02 -2.89 -9.35
CA ALA A 7 4.38 -3.59 -10.44
C ALA A 7 2.98 -4.04 -10.01
N PHE A 8 2.04 -4.07 -10.97
CA PHE A 8 0.69 -4.56 -10.69
C PHE A 8 0.68 -6.01 -10.18
N ALA A 9 1.62 -6.84 -10.67
CA ALA A 9 1.79 -8.22 -10.23
C ALA A 9 2.20 -8.37 -8.75
N GLU A 10 2.72 -7.32 -8.11
CA GLU A 10 3.11 -7.33 -6.70
C GLU A 10 1.97 -6.98 -5.76
N ILE A 11 0.82 -6.57 -6.31
CA ILE A 11 -0.38 -6.20 -5.58
C ILE A 11 -1.35 -7.38 -5.62
N GLY A 12 -1.69 -7.91 -4.45
CA GLY A 12 -2.63 -9.00 -4.27
C GLY A 12 -4.04 -8.51 -3.92
N LYS A 13 -4.74 -9.30 -3.10
CA LYS A 13 -6.11 -9.03 -2.67
C LYS A 13 -6.22 -7.65 -2.01
N ILE A 14 -7.25 -6.91 -2.39
CA ILE A 14 -7.62 -5.61 -1.83
C ILE A 14 -8.95 -5.78 -1.10
N GLN A 15 -8.97 -5.44 0.18
CA GLN A 15 -10.18 -5.42 0.99
C GLN A 15 -10.44 -4.00 1.47
N LEU A 16 -11.59 -3.45 1.10
CA LEU A 16 -12.02 -2.12 1.48
C LEU A 16 -13.01 -2.19 2.65
N GLN A 17 -12.87 -1.27 3.58
CA GLN A 17 -13.82 -0.99 4.67
C GLN A 17 -14.12 0.51 4.66
N ASP A 18 -15.13 0.93 5.41
CA ASP A 18 -15.62 2.32 5.38
C ASP A 18 -14.53 3.37 5.68
N PHE A 19 -13.58 3.03 6.56
CA PHE A 19 -12.54 3.97 7.02
C PHE A 19 -11.10 3.49 6.76
N ARG A 20 -10.91 2.28 6.23
CA ARG A 20 -9.58 1.69 6.02
C ARG A 20 -9.59 0.68 4.90
N ALA A 21 -8.41 0.40 4.36
CA ALA A 21 -8.23 -0.64 3.36
C ALA A 21 -7.05 -1.53 3.75
N TYR A 22 -7.15 -2.81 3.43
CA TYR A 22 -6.09 -3.78 3.54
C TYR A 22 -5.69 -4.23 2.14
N VAL A 23 -4.39 -4.26 1.87
CA VAL A 23 -3.86 -4.65 0.57
C VAL A 23 -2.75 -5.66 0.82
N ALA A 24 -2.89 -6.85 0.23
CA ALA A 24 -1.80 -7.81 0.20
C ALA A 24 -0.73 -7.30 -0.77
N VAL A 25 0.52 -7.27 -0.33
CA VAL A 25 1.66 -6.83 -1.14
C VAL A 25 2.76 -7.88 -1.04
N SER A 26 3.47 -8.11 -2.14
CA SER A 26 4.65 -8.98 -2.16
C SER A 26 5.68 -8.57 -1.09
N ARG A 27 6.33 -9.57 -0.47
CA ARG A 27 7.37 -9.36 0.54
C ARG A 27 8.59 -8.60 0.01
N ASN A 28 8.82 -8.57 -1.30
CA ASN A 28 9.93 -7.79 -1.86
C ASN A 28 9.55 -6.32 -2.06
N ALA A 29 8.25 -6.03 -2.17
CA ALA A 29 7.72 -4.72 -2.52
C ALA A 29 7.11 -3.95 -1.34
N TYR A 30 6.85 -4.58 -0.19
CA TYR A 30 6.11 -3.95 0.92
C TYR A 30 6.78 -2.68 1.46
N LYS A 31 8.13 -2.62 1.54
CA LYS A 31 8.84 -1.44 2.04
C LYS A 31 8.59 -0.22 1.16
N ALA A 32 8.67 -0.42 -0.16
CA ALA A 32 8.41 0.62 -1.14
C ALA A 32 6.95 1.08 -1.07
N ALA A 33 6.01 0.14 -1.00
CA ALA A 33 4.58 0.44 -0.85
C ALA A 33 4.27 1.24 0.43
N LEU A 34 4.86 0.85 1.55
CA LEU A 34 4.61 1.48 2.84
C LEU A 34 5.18 2.91 2.89
N GLN A 35 6.37 3.13 2.33
CA GLN A 35 6.93 4.48 2.18
C GLN A 35 6.06 5.34 1.25
N GLN A 36 5.65 4.79 0.10
CA GLN A 36 4.84 5.52 -0.86
C GLN A 36 3.49 5.95 -0.25
N LEU A 37 2.80 5.05 0.46
CA LEU A 37 1.52 5.35 1.06
C LEU A 37 1.60 6.35 2.21
N ASN A 38 2.66 6.30 3.02
CA ASN A 38 2.82 7.22 4.15
C ASN A 38 3.28 8.63 3.74
N HIS A 39 4.13 8.74 2.71
CA HIS A 39 4.75 10.02 2.34
C HIS A 39 4.10 10.69 1.12
N SER A 40 3.29 9.97 0.35
CA SER A 40 2.58 10.53 -0.80
C SER A 40 1.17 10.97 -0.43
N LYS A 41 0.68 12.02 -1.09
CA LYS A 41 -0.74 12.37 -1.04
C LYS A 41 -1.53 11.50 -2.00
N MET A 42 -2.59 10.88 -1.50
CA MET A 42 -3.62 10.22 -2.32
C MET A 42 -4.83 11.15 -2.40
N LYS A 43 -5.17 11.59 -3.62
CA LYS A 43 -6.28 12.53 -3.86
C LYS A 43 -6.21 13.78 -2.95
N GLY A 44 -5.02 14.36 -2.79
CA GLY A 44 -4.77 15.55 -1.97
C GLY A 44 -4.72 15.33 -0.46
N ARG A 45 -4.96 14.11 0.03
CA ARG A 45 -4.93 13.76 1.46
C ARG A 45 -3.76 12.84 1.80
N SER A 46 -3.23 12.98 3.00
CA SER A 46 -2.22 12.06 3.53
C SER A 46 -2.93 10.91 4.25
N PHE A 47 -2.41 9.69 4.06
CA PHE A 47 -2.90 8.50 4.73
C PHE A 47 -1.75 7.82 5.46
N ARG A 48 -2.07 7.12 6.55
CA ARG A 48 -1.09 6.35 7.30
C ARG A 48 -1.26 4.87 6.98
N ALA A 49 -0.20 4.22 6.51
CA ALA A 49 -0.15 2.80 6.18
C ALA A 49 0.83 2.07 7.12
N TRP A 50 0.39 0.93 7.63
CA TRP A 50 1.10 0.17 8.65
C TRP A 50 1.24 -1.25 8.15
N LEU A 51 2.36 -1.90 8.44
CA LEU A 51 2.54 -3.31 8.10
C LEU A 51 1.67 -4.13 9.05
N LEU A 52 0.74 -4.91 8.49
CA LEU A 52 -0.01 -5.89 9.24
C LEU A 52 0.69 -7.24 9.09
N THR A 53 1.47 -7.62 10.09
CA THR A 53 2.06 -8.96 10.15
C THR A 53 1.02 -9.93 10.70
N VAL A 54 0.64 -10.91 9.90
CA VAL A 54 -0.02 -12.12 10.40
C VAL A 54 1.09 -13.13 10.64
N VAL A 55 1.25 -13.55 11.90
CA VAL A 55 2.20 -14.59 12.33
C VAL A 55 1.71 -15.94 11.84
#